data_AF-A0AAW1HAJ3-F1
#
_entry.id   AF-A0AAW1HAJ3-F1
#
_cell.length_a   1.000
_cell.length_b   1.000
_cell.length_c   1.000
_cell.angle_alpha   90.00
_cell.angle_beta   90.00
_cell.angle_gamma   90.00
#
_symmetry.space_group_name_H-M   'P 1'
#
loop_
_entity.id
_entity.type
_entity.pdbx_description
1 polymer ?
#
loop_
_entity_poly.entity_id
_entity_poly.type
_entity_poly.pdbx_seq_one_letter_code
_entity_poly.pdbx_strand_id
1 'polypeptide(L)'
;MKTIERWRRKHKVSYISATKHPFILNIRDASIHSSSFQRWLGQDYLFVRNFVPFVASVLMKCAKESGNESDMEVILAGMASLHDEIAWFKKEAAKWDVQLTGITPHQTNQNYCRFLESLMHPDVDYAVAITAFWTIETVYQQSFAYCLEKDAKTPAELREACERWGSKGFGQYCNSLQEISDERLRCRKLRWSN
;
A
#
# COMPACT_ATOMS: atom_id res chain seq x y z
N MET A 1 -19.70 -15.23 -0.43
CA MET A 1 -18.64 -14.50 -1.16
C MET A 1 -18.51 -13.09 -0.61
N LYS A 2 -17.34 -12.75 -0.05
CA LYS A 2 -17.09 -11.45 0.60
C LYS A 2 -17.17 -10.28 -0.41
N THR A 3 -17.35 -9.04 0.06
CA THR A 3 -17.59 -7.89 -0.84
C THR A 3 -16.36 -7.57 -1.68
N ILE A 4 -15.19 -7.57 -1.05
CA ILE A 4 -13.91 -7.29 -1.72
C ILE A 4 -13.63 -8.29 -2.83
N GLU A 5 -13.84 -9.58 -2.59
CA GLU A 5 -13.63 -10.63 -3.59
C GLU A 5 -14.49 -10.40 -4.85
N ARG A 6 -15.73 -9.95 -4.66
CA ARG A 6 -16.62 -9.57 -5.76
C ARG A 6 -16.06 -8.43 -6.59
N TRP A 7 -15.54 -7.40 -5.92
CA TRP A 7 -14.97 -6.23 -6.58
C TRP A 7 -13.67 -6.55 -7.31
N ARG A 8 -12.77 -7.35 -6.71
CA ARG A 8 -11.56 -7.83 -7.39
C ARG A 8 -11.91 -8.60 -8.67
N ARG A 9 -12.96 -9.42 -8.66
CA ARG A 9 -13.41 -10.11 -9.88
C ARG A 9 -14.00 -9.15 -10.90
N LYS A 10 -14.84 -8.21 -10.46
CA LYS A 10 -15.45 -7.18 -11.33
C LYS A 10 -14.39 -6.29 -11.99
N HIS A 11 -13.34 -5.93 -11.26
CA HIS A 11 -12.27 -5.02 -11.70
C HIS A 11 -10.96 -5.76 -11.99
N LYS A 12 -11.03 -7.04 -12.38
CA LYS A 12 -9.86 -7.93 -12.55
C LYS A 12 -8.78 -7.34 -13.45
N VAL A 13 -9.17 -6.71 -14.56
CA VAL A 13 -8.23 -6.10 -15.52
C VAL A 13 -7.42 -4.99 -14.85
N SER A 14 -8.10 -3.99 -14.27
CA SER A 14 -7.45 -2.89 -13.55
C SER A 14 -6.57 -3.39 -12.40
N TYR A 15 -7.03 -4.42 -11.69
CA TYR A 15 -6.29 -5.01 -10.59
C TYR A 15 -5.00 -5.72 -11.04
N ILE A 16 -5.05 -6.46 -12.15
CA ILE A 16 -3.86 -7.08 -12.75
C ILE A 16 -2.92 -6.00 -13.26
N SER A 17 -3.42 -4.95 -13.92
CA SER A 17 -2.57 -3.85 -14.39
C SER A 17 -1.86 -3.12 -13.26
N ALA A 18 -2.50 -3.00 -12.08
CA ALA A 18 -1.89 -2.39 -10.90
C ALA A 18 -0.84 -3.30 -10.23
N THR A 19 -1.03 -4.62 -10.24
CA THR A 19 -0.16 -5.59 -9.54
C THR A 19 0.93 -6.20 -10.42
N LYS A 20 0.78 -6.12 -11.75
CA LYS A 20 1.74 -6.60 -12.76
C LYS A 20 2.10 -5.48 -13.74
N HIS A 21 2.27 -4.27 -13.23
CA HIS A 21 2.67 -3.11 -14.01
C HIS A 21 4.05 -3.35 -14.66
N PRO A 22 4.36 -2.78 -15.84
CA PRO A 22 5.67 -2.93 -16.49
C PRO A 22 6.88 -2.67 -15.59
N PHE A 23 6.77 -1.76 -14.61
CA PHE A 23 7.81 -1.56 -13.59
C PHE A 23 8.12 -2.84 -12.79
N ILE A 24 7.08 -3.55 -12.33
CA ILE A 24 7.18 -4.80 -11.57
C ILE A 24 7.68 -5.94 -12.45
N LEU A 25 7.18 -6.03 -13.69
CA LEU A 25 7.67 -7.00 -14.67
C LEU A 25 9.17 -6.81 -14.94
N ASN A 26 9.60 -5.57 -15.12
CA ASN A 26 11.00 -5.27 -15.37
C ASN A 26 11.91 -5.59 -14.17
N ILE A 27 11.41 -5.43 -12.94
CA ILE A 27 12.12 -5.91 -11.73
C ILE A 27 12.23 -7.43 -11.78
N ARG A 28 11.10 -8.13 -11.96
CA ARG A 28 11.05 -9.60 -11.99
C ARG A 28 11.98 -10.20 -13.04
N ASP A 29 12.03 -9.59 -14.22
CA ASP A 29 12.75 -10.13 -15.38
C ASP A 29 14.22 -9.66 -15.45
N ALA A 30 14.69 -8.91 -14.45
CA ALA A 30 16.03 -8.28 -14.42
C ALA A 30 16.31 -7.34 -15.60
N SER A 31 15.28 -6.67 -16.13
CA SER A 31 15.38 -5.71 -17.23
C SER A 31 15.17 -4.25 -16.78
N ILE A 32 14.99 -4.02 -15.48
CA ILE A 32 14.79 -2.69 -14.92
C ILE A 32 16.05 -1.84 -15.06
N HIS A 33 15.89 -0.63 -15.60
CA HIS A 33 16.96 0.36 -15.68
C HIS A 33 17.13 1.06 -14.32
N SER A 34 18.37 1.35 -13.93
CA SER A 34 18.70 2.01 -12.65
C SER A 34 17.94 3.33 -12.46
N SER A 35 17.86 4.17 -13.49
CA SER A 35 17.12 5.44 -13.45
C SER A 35 15.61 5.27 -13.20
N SER A 36 15.02 4.15 -13.62
CA SER A 36 13.62 3.83 -13.33
C SER A 36 13.43 3.47 -11.86
N PHE A 37 14.36 2.70 -11.29
CA PHE A 37 14.35 2.37 -9.87
C PHE A 37 14.61 3.60 -8.99
N GLN A 38 15.61 4.42 -9.31
CA GLN A 38 15.91 5.68 -8.61
C GLN A 38 14.70 6.64 -8.62
N ARG A 39 14.02 6.75 -9.77
CA ARG A 39 12.80 7.55 -9.89
C ARG A 39 11.68 7.01 -9.01
N TRP A 40 11.44 5.69 -9.03
CA TRP A 40 10.47 5.07 -8.13
C TRP A 40 10.83 5.35 -6.67
N LEU A 41 12.09 5.12 -6.27
CA LEU A 41 12.56 5.32 -4.89
C LEU A 41 12.28 6.75 -4.40
N GLY A 42 12.58 7.75 -5.22
CA GLY A 42 12.35 9.14 -4.87
C GLY A 42 10.86 9.53 -4.83
N GLN A 43 10.08 9.11 -5.82
CA GLN A 43 8.64 9.43 -5.84
C GLN A 43 7.88 8.69 -4.74
N ASP A 44 8.23 7.43 -4.49
CA ASP A 44 7.56 6.61 -3.49
C ASP A 44 7.92 7.06 -2.06
N TYR A 45 9.12 7.58 -1.85
CA TYR A 45 9.46 8.27 -0.61
C TYR A 45 8.51 9.46 -0.32
N LEU A 46 8.18 10.27 -1.33
CA LEU A 46 7.19 11.35 -1.16
C LEU A 46 5.80 10.81 -0.86
N PHE A 47 5.40 9.71 -1.51
CA PHE A 47 4.13 9.05 -1.27
C PHE A 47 4.03 8.54 0.17
N VAL A 48 5.02 7.78 0.66
CA VAL A 48 5.04 7.23 2.02
C VAL A 48 4.92 8.33 3.08
N ARG A 49 5.57 9.49 2.87
CA ARG A 49 5.44 10.63 3.78
C ARG A 49 4.02 11.18 3.86
N ASN A 50 3.26 11.15 2.76
CA ASN A 50 1.84 11.52 2.73
C ASN A 50 0.92 10.38 3.15
N PHE A 51 1.39 9.13 3.06
CA PHE A 51 0.68 7.96 3.53
C PHE A 51 0.62 7.88 5.07
N VAL A 52 1.68 8.30 5.77
CA VAL A 52 1.71 8.37 7.24
C VAL A 52 0.50 9.11 7.85
N PRO A 53 0.20 10.38 7.50
CA PRO A 53 -0.96 11.07 8.06
C PRO A 53 -2.29 10.43 7.63
N PHE A 54 -2.36 9.84 6.43
CA PHE A 54 -3.54 9.08 6.03
C PHE A 54 -3.77 7.87 6.94
N VAL A 55 -2.76 7.04 7.21
CA VAL A 55 -2.89 5.89 8.11
C VAL A 55 -3.23 6.34 9.53
N ALA A 56 -2.65 7.44 10.01
CA ALA A 56 -3.02 8.03 11.29
C ALA A 56 -4.51 8.45 11.33
N SER A 57 -5.04 9.02 10.25
CA SER A 57 -6.47 9.36 10.15
C SER A 57 -7.36 8.11 10.18
N VAL A 58 -6.92 7.01 9.56
CA VAL A 58 -7.63 5.72 9.58
C VAL A 58 -7.63 5.14 11.00
N LEU A 59 -6.51 5.23 11.72
CA LEU A 59 -6.42 4.84 13.13
C LEU A 59 -7.40 5.63 14.00
N MET A 60 -7.50 6.94 13.80
CA MET A 60 -8.46 7.79 14.51
C MET A 60 -9.91 7.46 14.20
N LYS A 61 -10.23 7.10 12.94
CA LYS A 61 -11.57 6.61 12.55
C LYS A 61 -11.86 5.25 13.19
N CYS A 62 -10.90 4.33 13.17
CA CYS A 62 -11.01 3.03 13.83
C CYS A 62 -11.36 3.17 15.32
N ALA A 63 -10.61 4.01 16.04
CA ALA A 63 -10.83 4.27 17.46
C ALA A 63 -12.26 4.76 17.78
N LYS A 64 -12.93 5.43 16.83
CA LYS A 64 -14.28 5.96 17.01
C LYS A 64 -15.38 5.00 16.53
N GLU A 65 -15.11 4.18 15.52
CA GLU A 65 -16.16 3.53 14.72
C GLU A 65 -16.07 1.99 14.61
N SER A 66 -14.92 1.39 14.95
CA SER A 66 -14.69 -0.05 14.77
C SER A 66 -15.60 -0.90 15.67
N GLY A 67 -15.64 -0.58 16.97
CA GLY A 67 -16.30 -1.41 17.98
C GLY A 67 -15.52 -2.67 18.39
N ASN A 68 -14.36 -2.93 17.77
CA ASN A 68 -13.46 -4.05 18.08
C ASN A 68 -12.04 -3.51 18.38
N GLU A 69 -11.54 -3.75 19.59
CA GLU A 69 -10.22 -3.24 20.03
C GLU A 69 -9.07 -3.81 19.19
N SER A 70 -9.19 -5.04 18.70
CA SER A 70 -8.13 -5.69 17.89
C SER A 70 -7.92 -5.03 16.52
N ASP A 71 -8.91 -4.33 15.95
CA ASP A 71 -8.75 -3.60 14.69
C ASP A 71 -7.71 -2.46 14.85
N MET A 72 -7.72 -1.82 16.03
CA MET A 72 -6.79 -0.73 16.34
C MET A 72 -5.34 -1.24 16.34
N GLU A 73 -5.09 -2.41 16.92
CA GLU A 73 -3.76 -3.02 16.98
C GLU A 73 -3.22 -3.31 15.59
N VAL A 74 -4.07 -3.79 14.66
CA VAL A 74 -3.68 -4.03 13.26
C VAL A 74 -3.28 -2.72 12.60
N ILE A 75 -4.08 -1.66 12.70
CA ILE A 75 -3.74 -0.38 12.05
C ILE A 75 -2.51 0.25 12.69
N LEU A 76 -2.38 0.16 14.01
CA LEU A 76 -1.22 0.65 14.76
C LEU A 76 0.08 -0.05 14.35
N ALA A 77 0.04 -1.37 14.17
CA ALA A 77 1.20 -2.14 13.68
C ALA A 77 1.65 -1.67 12.30
N GLY A 78 0.71 -1.36 11.40
CA GLY A 78 0.99 -0.73 10.11
C GLY A 78 1.71 0.60 10.25
N MET A 79 1.15 1.50 11.07
CA MET A 79 1.75 2.80 11.32
C MET A 79 3.17 2.71 11.92
N ALA A 80 3.40 1.76 12.84
CA ALA A 80 4.73 1.51 13.40
C ALA A 80 5.73 1.09 12.32
N SER A 81 5.32 0.22 11.38
CA SER A 81 6.17 -0.24 10.29
C SER A 81 6.60 0.87 9.30
N LEU A 82 5.80 1.96 9.20
CA LEU A 82 6.12 3.11 8.36
C LEU A 82 7.34 3.89 8.87
N HIS A 83 7.63 3.84 10.18
CA HIS A 83 8.88 4.41 10.70
C HIS A 83 10.09 3.72 10.10
N ASP A 84 10.09 2.38 10.14
CA ASP A 84 11.18 1.56 9.61
C ASP A 84 11.23 1.65 8.08
N GLU A 85 10.09 1.88 7.42
CA GLU A 85 10.01 2.15 5.99
C GLU A 85 10.75 3.42 5.61
N ILE A 86 10.47 4.52 6.32
CA ILE A 86 11.13 5.80 6.07
C ILE A 86 12.64 5.70 6.30
N ALA A 87 13.06 4.94 7.31
CA ALA A 87 14.47 4.67 7.57
C ALA A 87 15.10 3.87 6.40
N TRP A 88 14.41 2.85 5.92
CA TRP A 88 14.83 2.05 4.76
C TRP A 88 14.97 2.91 3.49
N PHE A 89 13.99 3.76 3.18
CA PHE A 89 14.06 4.66 2.02
C PHE A 89 15.27 5.59 2.09
N LYS A 90 15.61 6.13 3.27
CA LYS A 90 16.82 6.97 3.45
C LYS A 90 18.11 6.20 3.21
N LYS A 91 18.19 4.95 3.70
CA LYS A 91 19.35 4.06 3.48
C LYS A 91 19.50 3.73 1.99
N GLU A 92 18.42 3.31 1.33
CA GLU A 92 18.47 2.99 -0.10
C GLU A 92 18.77 4.23 -0.94
N ALA A 93 18.23 5.40 -0.59
CA ALA A 93 18.53 6.62 -1.32
C ALA A 93 20.03 6.96 -1.30
N ALA A 94 20.70 6.76 -0.16
CA ALA A 94 22.15 6.92 -0.07
C ALA A 94 22.90 5.88 -0.92
N LYS A 95 22.46 4.62 -0.92
CA LYS A 95 23.05 3.54 -1.74
C LYS A 95 22.91 3.78 -3.24
N TRP A 96 21.79 4.36 -3.67
CA TRP A 96 21.45 4.57 -5.08
C TRP A 96 21.75 6.01 -5.57
N ASP A 97 22.43 6.82 -4.77
CA ASP A 97 22.75 8.23 -5.08
C ASP A 97 21.51 9.07 -5.45
N VAL A 98 20.42 8.90 -4.69
CA VAL A 98 19.17 9.64 -4.86
C VAL A 98 19.06 10.71 -3.78
N GLN A 99 19.02 11.98 -4.19
CA GLN A 99 18.79 13.09 -3.27
C GLN A 99 17.31 13.18 -2.88
N LEU A 100 16.97 12.81 -1.65
CA LEU A 100 15.58 12.87 -1.14
C LEU A 100 15.08 14.30 -0.88
N THR A 101 15.99 15.26 -0.73
CA THR A 101 15.64 16.68 -0.60
C THR A 101 15.44 17.32 -1.95
N GLY A 102 14.35 18.09 -2.13
CA GLY A 102 14.10 18.81 -3.37
C GLY A 102 13.55 17.96 -4.53
N ILE A 103 13.11 16.73 -4.26
CA ILE A 103 12.40 15.92 -5.27
C ILE A 103 11.13 16.65 -5.69
N THR A 104 10.97 16.88 -6.99
CA THR A 104 9.73 17.42 -7.55
C THR A 104 8.72 16.28 -7.72
N PRO A 105 7.55 16.32 -7.05
CA PRO A 105 6.54 15.28 -7.21
C PRO A 105 5.95 15.32 -8.61
N HIS A 106 5.92 14.17 -9.28
CA HIS A 106 5.24 14.02 -10.56
C HIS A 106 3.73 14.26 -10.41
N GLN A 107 3.05 14.65 -11.49
CA GLN A 107 1.61 14.90 -11.45
C GLN A 107 0.80 13.71 -10.89
N THR A 108 1.17 12.49 -11.26
CA THR A 108 0.54 11.27 -10.72
C THR A 108 0.71 11.15 -9.21
N ASN A 109 1.90 11.47 -8.69
CA ASN A 109 2.17 11.45 -7.25
C ASN A 109 1.33 12.50 -6.52
N GLN A 110 1.29 13.73 -7.04
CA GLN A 110 0.46 14.81 -6.49
C GLN A 110 -1.03 14.44 -6.48
N ASN A 111 -1.53 13.83 -7.57
CA ASN A 111 -2.91 13.38 -7.64
C ASN A 111 -3.21 12.29 -6.59
N TYR A 112 -2.28 11.35 -6.38
CA TYR A 112 -2.44 10.32 -5.36
C TYR A 112 -2.44 10.92 -3.96
N CYS A 113 -1.51 11.82 -3.65
CA CYS A 113 -1.45 12.47 -2.34
C CYS A 113 -2.72 13.29 -2.06
N ARG A 114 -3.23 14.05 -3.04
CA ARG A 114 -4.54 14.73 -2.92
C ARG A 114 -5.69 13.76 -2.71
N PHE A 115 -5.66 12.59 -3.34
CA PHE A 115 -6.65 11.55 -3.10
C PHE A 115 -6.58 11.04 -1.65
N LEU A 116 -5.38 10.77 -1.12
CA LEU A 116 -5.20 10.40 0.29
C LEU A 116 -5.74 11.50 1.22
N GLU A 117 -5.43 12.76 0.96
CA GLU A 117 -5.94 13.90 1.70
C GLU A 117 -7.47 13.95 1.72
N SER A 118 -8.11 13.71 0.57
CA SER A 118 -9.57 13.67 0.48
C SER A 118 -10.19 12.57 1.34
N LEU A 119 -9.49 11.43 1.50
CA LEU A 119 -9.95 10.32 2.33
C LEU A 119 -9.82 10.59 3.84
N MET A 120 -8.99 11.57 4.23
CA MET A 120 -8.83 11.98 5.63
C MET A 120 -9.99 12.84 6.13
N HIS A 121 -10.86 13.33 5.25
CA HIS A 121 -11.96 14.21 5.64
C HIS A 121 -12.86 13.53 6.70
N PRO A 122 -13.33 14.26 7.73
CA PRO A 122 -14.17 13.69 8.79
C PRO A 122 -15.39 12.93 8.26
N ASP A 123 -16.03 13.47 7.22
CA ASP A 123 -17.25 12.90 6.62
C ASP A 123 -17.02 11.63 5.78
N VAL A 124 -15.78 11.24 5.53
CA VAL A 124 -15.48 9.99 4.83
C VAL A 124 -15.73 8.81 5.78
N ASP A 125 -16.65 7.93 5.39
CA ASP A 125 -17.00 6.70 6.10
C ASP A 125 -15.75 5.83 6.36
N TYR A 126 -15.59 5.34 7.59
CA TYR A 126 -14.47 4.47 7.96
C TYR A 126 -14.31 3.26 7.04
N ALA A 127 -15.41 2.66 6.58
CA ALA A 127 -15.37 1.53 5.64
C ALA A 127 -14.71 1.90 4.31
N VAL A 128 -14.86 3.15 3.84
CA VAL A 128 -14.20 3.64 2.62
C VAL A 128 -12.71 3.83 2.88
N ALA A 129 -12.35 4.47 3.99
CA ALA A 129 -10.96 4.75 4.33
C ALA A 129 -10.15 3.45 4.57
N ILE A 130 -10.69 2.50 5.34
CA ILE A 130 -10.01 1.21 5.59
C ILE A 130 -9.91 0.35 4.33
N THR A 131 -10.91 0.41 3.43
CA THR A 131 -10.84 -0.29 2.14
C THR A 131 -9.75 0.31 1.25
N ALA A 132 -9.61 1.65 1.22
CA ALA A 132 -8.54 2.30 0.49
C ALA A 132 -7.17 1.90 1.06
N PHE A 133 -7.03 1.91 2.39
CA PHE A 133 -5.82 1.48 3.07
C PHE A 133 -5.43 0.03 2.72
N TRP A 134 -6.36 -0.92 2.90
CA TRP A 134 -6.18 -2.31 2.49
C TRP A 134 -5.76 -2.45 1.01
N THR A 135 -6.40 -1.68 0.13
CA THR A 135 -6.13 -1.76 -1.33
C THR A 135 -4.69 -1.33 -1.64
N ILE A 136 -4.23 -0.23 -1.05
CA ILE A 136 -2.87 0.30 -1.26
C ILE A 136 -1.84 -0.75 -0.83
N GLU A 137 -1.96 -1.26 0.39
CA GLU A 137 -1.02 -2.26 0.94
C GLU A 137 -1.02 -3.56 0.13
N THR A 138 -2.21 -4.06 -0.23
CA THR A 138 -2.35 -5.32 -0.96
C THR A 138 -1.79 -5.24 -2.38
N VAL A 139 -1.89 -4.07 -3.04
CA VAL A 139 -1.30 -3.89 -4.38
C VAL A 139 0.22 -3.97 -4.29
N TYR A 140 0.84 -3.34 -3.29
CA TYR A 140 2.29 -3.47 -3.04
C TYR A 140 2.66 -4.92 -2.73
N GLN A 141 1.92 -5.55 -1.82
CA GLN A 141 2.18 -6.92 -1.40
C GLN A 141 2.21 -7.89 -2.58
N GLN A 142 1.17 -7.87 -3.42
CA GLN A 142 1.09 -8.79 -4.56
C GLN A 142 2.10 -8.47 -5.65
N SER A 143 2.40 -7.19 -5.86
CA SER A 143 3.41 -6.75 -6.82
C SER A 143 4.79 -7.29 -6.47
N PHE A 144 5.22 -7.10 -5.23
CA PHE A 144 6.56 -7.52 -4.80
C PHE A 144 6.64 -9.01 -4.48
N ALA A 145 5.55 -9.65 -4.04
CA ALA A 145 5.50 -11.12 -3.96
C ALA A 145 5.65 -11.76 -5.34
N TYR A 146 5.10 -11.13 -6.40
CA TYR A 146 5.33 -11.56 -7.77
C TYR A 146 6.82 -11.46 -8.16
N CYS A 147 7.58 -10.49 -7.66
CA CYS A 147 9.03 -10.45 -7.87
C CYS A 147 9.80 -11.53 -7.08
N LEU A 148 9.16 -12.31 -6.20
CA LEU A 148 9.81 -13.35 -5.38
C LEU A 148 9.38 -14.77 -5.72
N GLU A 149 8.57 -14.96 -6.77
CA GLU A 149 8.22 -16.30 -7.23
C GLU A 149 9.45 -17.09 -7.70
N LYS A 150 9.35 -18.42 -7.70
CA LYS A 150 10.49 -19.32 -7.92
C LYS A 150 11.21 -19.10 -9.26
N ASP A 151 10.48 -18.67 -10.28
CA ASP A 151 10.97 -18.41 -11.65
C ASP A 151 11.31 -16.92 -11.89
N ALA A 152 11.18 -16.06 -10.87
CA ALA A 152 11.62 -14.67 -10.96
C ALA A 152 13.15 -14.57 -11.06
N LYS A 153 13.62 -13.63 -11.86
CA LYS A 153 15.04 -13.32 -12.07
C LYS A 153 15.47 -12.06 -11.31
N THR A 154 14.70 -11.64 -10.31
CA THR A 154 14.89 -10.39 -9.57
C THR A 154 16.36 -10.17 -9.18
N PRO A 155 16.96 -9.03 -9.58
CA PRO A 155 18.34 -8.71 -9.27
C PRO A 155 18.63 -8.75 -7.77
N ALA A 156 19.81 -9.22 -7.38
CA ALA A 156 20.18 -9.39 -5.98
C ALA A 156 20.12 -8.07 -5.20
N GLU A 157 20.50 -6.96 -5.84
CA GLU A 157 20.50 -5.61 -5.29
C GLU A 157 19.10 -5.04 -5.00
N LEU A 158 18.05 -5.59 -5.64
CA LEU A 158 16.65 -5.24 -5.44
C LEU A 158 15.89 -6.22 -4.56
N ARG A 159 16.52 -7.34 -4.18
CA ARG A 159 15.87 -8.41 -3.42
C ARG A 159 15.41 -7.94 -2.04
N GLU A 160 16.17 -7.10 -1.35
CA GLU A 160 15.78 -6.50 -0.06
C GLU A 160 14.47 -5.70 -0.20
N ALA A 161 14.34 -4.89 -1.26
CA ALA A 161 13.12 -4.14 -1.55
C ALA A 161 11.94 -5.09 -1.79
N CYS A 162 12.13 -6.12 -2.62
CA CYS A 162 11.10 -7.10 -2.90
C CYS A 162 10.69 -7.90 -1.65
N GLU A 163 11.64 -8.27 -0.78
CA GLU A 163 11.34 -9.01 0.46
C GLU A 163 10.56 -8.18 1.47
N ARG A 164 10.78 -6.87 1.53
CA ARG A 164 10.03 -5.96 2.42
C ARG A 164 8.51 -6.09 2.23
N TRP A 165 8.03 -5.88 1.01
CA TRP A 165 6.60 -5.92 0.70
C TRP A 165 6.14 -7.29 0.17
N GLY A 166 7.03 -8.12 -0.37
CA GLY A 166 6.70 -9.44 -0.89
C GLY A 166 6.70 -10.56 0.16
N SER A 167 7.10 -10.27 1.40
CA SER A 167 7.17 -11.27 2.48
C SER A 167 5.81 -11.87 2.84
N LYS A 168 5.85 -13.09 3.40
CA LYS A 168 4.67 -13.74 3.97
C LYS A 168 4.08 -12.95 5.13
N GLY A 169 4.92 -12.31 5.95
CA GLY A 169 4.48 -11.50 7.09
C GLY A 169 3.65 -10.29 6.64
N PHE A 170 4.11 -9.56 5.62
CA PHE A 170 3.34 -8.47 5.04
C PHE A 170 2.06 -8.97 4.33
N GLY A 171 2.10 -10.16 3.72
CA GLY A 171 0.91 -10.87 3.22
C GLY A 171 -0.14 -11.13 4.31
N GLN A 172 0.28 -11.60 5.48
CA GLN A 172 -0.62 -11.81 6.62
C GLN A 172 -1.21 -10.49 7.13
N TYR A 173 -0.39 -9.44 7.22
CA TYR A 173 -0.84 -8.10 7.56
C TYR A 173 -1.94 -7.58 6.61
N CYS A 174 -1.73 -7.71 5.30
CA CYS A 174 -2.72 -7.32 4.28
C CYS A 174 -4.02 -8.12 4.42
N ASN A 175 -3.95 -9.41 4.79
CA ASN A 175 -5.14 -10.23 5.02
C ASN A 175 -5.95 -9.72 6.23
N SER A 176 -5.28 -9.34 7.33
CA SER A 176 -5.96 -8.74 8.49
C SER A 176 -6.69 -7.44 8.11
N LEU A 177 -6.06 -6.56 7.33
CA LEU A 177 -6.72 -5.35 6.81
C LEU A 177 -7.92 -5.69 5.90
N GLN A 178 -7.82 -6.77 5.12
CA GLN A 178 -8.91 -7.23 4.27
C GLN A 178 -10.12 -7.66 5.11
N GLU A 179 -9.89 -8.38 6.21
CA GLU A 179 -10.93 -8.87 7.11
C GLU A 179 -11.70 -7.72 7.74
N ILE A 180 -10.99 -6.72 8.28
CA ILE A 180 -11.59 -5.49 8.81
C ILE A 180 -12.42 -4.80 7.72
N SER A 181 -11.87 -4.64 6.52
CA SER A 181 -12.55 -3.99 5.41
C SER A 181 -13.83 -4.71 4.99
N ASP A 182 -13.79 -6.04 4.83
CA ASP A 182 -14.95 -6.84 4.47
C ASP A 182 -16.04 -6.79 5.55
N GLU A 183 -15.66 -6.76 6.83
CA GLU A 183 -16.59 -6.58 7.94
C GLU A 183 -17.27 -5.22 7.89
N ARG A 184 -16.50 -4.13 7.75
CA ARG A 184 -17.05 -2.77 7.69
C ARG A 184 -17.97 -2.57 6.50
N LEU A 185 -17.62 -3.12 5.33
CA LEU A 185 -18.48 -3.09 4.14
C LEU A 185 -19.78 -3.87 4.33
N ARG A 186 -19.77 -4.97 5.12
CA ARG A 186 -20.97 -5.73 5.47
C ARG A 186 -21.88 -4.94 6.40
N CYS A 187 -21.33 -4.37 7.47
CA CYS A 187 -22.08 -3.57 8.44
C CYS A 187 -22.73 -2.34 7.78
N ARG A 188 -22.05 -1.72 6.81
CA ARG A 188 -22.64 -0.64 6.01
C ARG A 188 -23.90 -1.10 5.27
N LYS A 189 -23.85 -2.20 4.50
CA LYS A 189 -25.04 -2.69 3.75
C LYS A 189 -26.27 -2.90 4.63
N LEU A 190 -26.09 -3.39 5.85
CA LEU A 190 -27.17 -3.60 6.81
C LEU A 190 -27.84 -2.28 7.26
N ARG A 191 -27.08 -1.18 7.40
CA ARG A 191 -27.65 0.14 7.74
C ARG A 191 -28.51 0.77 6.64
N TRP A 192 -28.36 0.35 5.39
CA TRP A 192 -29.15 0.87 4.26
C TRP A 192 -30.31 -0.07 3.86
N SER A 193 -30.46 -1.20 4.55
CA SER A 193 -31.52 -2.19 4.28
C SER A 193 -32.62 -2.18 5.34
N ASN A 194 -32.49 -1.33 6.36
CA ASN A 194 -33.48 -1.01 7.39
C ASN A 194 -33.80 0.48 7.31
#